data_AF-A0A3P8R5T8-F1
#
_entry.id   AF-A0A3P8R5T8-F1
#
_cell.length_a   1.000
_cell.length_b   1.000
_cell.length_c   1.000
_cell.angle_alpha   90.00
_cell.angle_beta   90.00
_cell.angle_gamma   90.00
#
_symmetry.space_group_name_H-M   'P 1'
#
loop_
_entity.id
_entity.type
_entity.pdbx_description
1 polymer ?
#
loop_
_entity_poly.entity_id
_entity_poly.type
_entity_poly.pdbx_seq_one_letter_code
_entity_poly.pdbx_strand_id
1 'polypeptide(L)'
;ITVVFGQGTKLIVTSSSLPPPVLTVFPPSSAELQSDTASVVCLSSQSVPFADVSWLAAGSPVSSGISTSTAVQRPDQTYQISSSLTIQTSDWNMD
;
A
#
# COMPACT_ATOMS: atom_id res chain seq x y z
N ILE A 1 21.11 -35.50 11.22
CA ILE A 1 19.66 -35.62 10.96
C ILE A 1 19.23 -34.31 10.34
N THR A 2 18.75 -34.32 9.10
CA THR A 2 18.23 -33.12 8.42
C THR A 2 16.72 -33.15 8.53
N VAL A 3 16.13 -32.12 9.13
CA VAL A 3 14.67 -31.96 9.21
C VAL A 3 14.27 -30.98 8.12
N VAL A 4 13.32 -31.38 7.26
CA VAL A 4 12.79 -30.53 6.18
C VAL A 4 11.32 -30.28 6.45
N PHE A 5 10.93 -29.01 6.48
CA PHE A 5 9.53 -28.58 6.51
C PHE A 5 9.08 -28.19 5.10
N GLY A 6 7.84 -28.52 4.74
CA GLY A 6 7.24 -28.10 3.47
C GLY A 6 6.84 -26.63 3.45
N GLN A 7 6.35 -26.15 2.29
CA GLN A 7 6.00 -24.74 2.06
C GLN A 7 4.80 -24.23 2.89
N GLY A 8 3.94 -25.14 3.36
CA GLY A 8 2.69 -24.78 4.04
C GLY A 8 1.64 -24.18 3.10
N THR A 9 0.41 -24.01 3.61
CA THR A 9 -0.71 -23.39 2.90
C THR A 9 -1.33 -22.32 3.78
N LYS A 10 -1.46 -21.08 3.28
CA LYS A 10 -2.15 -20.00 3.98
C LYS A 10 -3.65 -20.09 3.70
N LEU A 11 -4.44 -20.44 4.71
CA LEU A 11 -5.91 -20.37 4.65
C LEU A 11 -6.36 -19.02 5.19
N ILE A 12 -7.23 -18.33 4.45
CA ILE A 12 -7.87 -17.09 4.86
C ILE A 12 -9.37 -17.35 4.93
N VAL A 13 -9.98 -17.14 6.09
CA VAL A 13 -11.42 -17.29 6.30
C VAL A 13 -12.03 -15.90 6.39
N THR A 14 -12.87 -15.53 5.41
CA THR A 14 -13.58 -14.24 5.37
C THR A 14 -15.08 -14.44 5.53
N SER A 15 -15.77 -13.39 5.99
CA SER A 15 -17.23 -13.29 5.90
C SER A 15 -17.69 -13.15 4.44
N SER A 16 -18.97 -13.43 4.18
CA SER A 16 -19.59 -13.28 2.85
C SER A 16 -19.67 -11.82 2.38
N SER A 17 -19.57 -10.86 3.30
CA SER A 17 -19.50 -9.44 3.02
C SER A 17 -18.16 -8.88 3.50
N LEU A 18 -17.43 -8.26 2.59
CA LEU A 18 -16.19 -7.54 2.87
C LEU A 18 -16.51 -6.04 2.76
N PRO A 19 -16.41 -5.27 3.85
CA PRO A 19 -16.61 -3.83 3.78
C PRO A 19 -15.56 -3.21 2.85
N PRO A 20 -15.90 -2.11 2.15
CA PRO A 20 -14.92 -1.40 1.34
C PRO A 20 -13.79 -0.87 2.23
N PRO A 21 -12.53 -0.95 1.78
CA PRO A 21 -11.42 -0.39 2.53
C PRO A 21 -11.55 1.13 2.61
N VAL A 22 -11.16 1.70 3.74
CA VAL A 22 -11.03 3.14 3.91
C VAL A 22 -9.63 3.54 3.46
N LEU A 23 -9.55 4.34 2.40
CA LEU A 23 -8.28 4.86 1.90
C LEU A 23 -8.03 6.25 2.48
N THR A 24 -6.83 6.45 3.03
CA THR A 24 -6.33 7.76 3.44
C THR A 24 -5.04 8.03 2.69
N VAL A 25 -5.04 9.04 1.84
CA VAL A 25 -3.87 9.44 1.06
C VAL A 25 -3.24 10.66 1.70
N PHE A 26 -1.96 10.57 2.00
CA PHE A 26 -1.16 11.64 2.57
C PHE A 26 -0.32 12.25 1.45
N PRO A 27 -0.43 13.57 1.22
CA PRO A 27 0.41 14.25 0.24
C PRO A 27 1.86 14.30 0.74
N PRO A 28 2.81 14.60 -0.16
CA PRO A 28 4.19 14.88 0.22
C PRO A 28 4.24 16.03 1.23
N SER A 29 5.18 15.96 2.16
CA SER A 29 5.32 17.04 3.15
C SER A 29 5.90 18.30 2.49
N SER A 30 5.53 19.49 2.98
CA SER A 30 6.07 20.75 2.42
C SER A 30 7.59 20.85 2.54
N ALA A 31 8.21 20.19 3.53
CA ALA A 31 9.66 20.12 3.67
C ALA A 31 10.28 19.21 2.60
N GLU A 32 9.61 18.11 2.25
CA GLU A 32 10.04 17.20 1.20
C GLU A 32 9.90 17.83 -0.19
N LEU A 33 8.87 18.65 -0.41
CA LEU A 33 8.70 19.41 -1.67
C LEU A 33 9.79 20.47 -1.92
N GLN A 34 10.62 20.79 -0.93
CA GLN A 34 11.82 21.62 -1.12
C GLN A 34 13.03 20.81 -1.62
N SER A 35 12.90 19.48 -1.66
CA SER A 35 13.89 18.53 -2.17
C SER A 35 13.57 18.11 -3.61
N ASP A 36 14.39 17.22 -4.17
CA ASP A 36 14.26 16.71 -5.54
C ASP A 36 13.18 15.63 -5.71
N THR A 37 12.69 15.07 -4.60
CA THR A 37 11.73 13.95 -4.58
C THR A 37 10.51 14.28 -3.74
N ALA A 38 9.35 13.76 -4.15
CA ALA A 38 8.09 13.86 -3.44
C ALA A 38 7.51 12.45 -3.21
N SER A 39 7.11 12.15 -1.97
CA SER A 39 6.53 10.85 -1.61
C SER A 39 5.08 10.98 -1.21
N VAL A 40 4.22 10.17 -1.84
CA VAL A 40 2.80 10.06 -1.50
C VAL A 40 2.60 8.77 -0.74
N VAL A 41 1.84 8.80 0.35
CA VAL A 41 1.55 7.61 1.15
C VAL A 41 0.06 7.30 1.11
N CYS A 42 -0.31 6.09 0.73
CA CYS A 42 -1.67 5.57 0.80
C CYS A 42 -1.78 4.58 1.97
N LEU A 43 -2.68 4.87 2.90
CA LEU A 43 -3.05 3.99 3.97
C LEU A 43 -4.43 3.39 3.70
N SER A 44 -4.47 2.09 3.44
CA SER A 44 -5.69 1.30 3.35
C SER A 44 -6.00 0.69 4.71
N SER A 45 -7.10 1.12 5.30
CA SER A 45 -7.66 0.59 6.56
C SER A 45 -8.90 -0.23 6.27
N GLN A 46 -9.29 -1.15 7.17
CA GLN A 46 -10.45 -2.03 6.98
C GLN A 46 -10.39 -2.91 5.73
N SER A 47 -9.17 -3.27 5.32
CA SER A 47 -8.89 -4.03 4.11
C SER A 47 -8.88 -5.54 4.36
N VAL A 48 -8.61 -6.29 3.30
CA VAL A 48 -8.47 -7.75 3.29
C VAL A 48 -7.00 -8.17 3.13
N PRO A 49 -6.64 -9.40 3.55
CA PRO A 49 -5.23 -9.83 3.55
C PRO A 49 -4.60 -10.01 2.16
N PHE A 50 -5.42 -9.93 1.10
CA PHE A 50 -5.03 -10.12 -0.30
C PHE A 50 -5.32 -8.88 -1.16
N ALA A 51 -5.59 -7.73 -0.54
CA ALA A 51 -5.77 -6.50 -1.28
C ALA A 51 -4.44 -6.09 -1.95
N ASP A 52 -4.57 -5.58 -3.17
CA ASP A 52 -3.47 -5.08 -3.99
C ASP A 52 -3.61 -3.56 -4.13
N VAL A 53 -2.47 -2.86 -4.22
CA VAL A 53 -2.45 -1.39 -4.35
C VAL A 53 -1.67 -1.02 -5.59
N SER A 54 -2.35 -0.34 -6.51
CA SER A 54 -1.78 0.21 -7.74
C SER A 54 -1.82 1.73 -7.71
N TRP A 55 -0.83 2.35 -8.36
CA TRP A 55 -0.71 3.80 -8.45
C TRP A 55 -0.88 4.26 -9.88
N LEU A 56 -1.55 5.41 -10.04
CA LEU A 56 -1.72 6.11 -11.29
C LEU A 56 -1.12 7.51 -11.13
N ALA A 57 -0.29 7.94 -12.09
CA ALA A 57 0.17 9.33 -12.22
C ALA A 57 -0.40 9.90 -13.53
N ALA A 58 -1.12 11.03 -13.44
CA ALA A 58 -1.81 11.63 -14.59
C ALA A 58 -2.65 10.62 -15.42
N GLY A 59 -3.30 9.66 -14.75
CA GLY A 59 -4.10 8.60 -15.39
C GLY A 59 -3.30 7.43 -15.98
N SER A 60 -1.97 7.46 -15.93
CA SER A 60 -1.11 6.38 -16.42
C SER A 60 -0.62 5.49 -15.27
N PRO A 61 -0.61 4.15 -15.41
CA PRO A 61 -0.12 3.25 -14.37
C PRO A 61 1.37 3.41 -14.14
N VAL A 62 1.74 3.49 -12.87
CA VAL A 62 3.13 3.58 -12.41
C VAL A 62 3.53 2.25 -11.79
N SER A 63 4.75 1.81 -12.06
CA SER A 63 5.35 0.59 -11.50
C SER A 63 6.70 0.84 -10.80
N SER A 64 7.23 2.06 -10.90
CA SER A 64 8.51 2.47 -10.30
C SER A 64 8.27 3.30 -9.03
N GLY A 65 9.20 3.24 -8.08
CA GLY A 65 9.13 4.04 -6.85
C GLY A 65 8.01 3.63 -5.88
N ILE A 66 7.36 2.48 -6.12
CA ILE A 66 6.29 1.96 -5.27
C ILE A 66 6.88 1.05 -4.21
N SER A 67 6.57 1.32 -2.96
CA SER A 67 6.86 0.44 -1.83
C SER A 67 5.58 0.13 -1.07
N THR A 68 5.14 -1.12 -1.15
CA THR A 68 3.92 -1.61 -0.50
C THR A 68 4.29 -2.53 0.65
N SER A 69 3.78 -2.20 1.84
CA SER A 69 3.95 -3.01 3.05
C SER A 69 3.07 -4.25 3.03
N THR A 70 3.46 -5.27 3.79
CA THR A 70 2.62 -6.45 4.00
C THR A 70 1.35 -6.08 4.76
N ALA A 71 0.22 -6.74 4.42
CA ALA A 71 -1.03 -6.56 5.14
C ALA A 71 -0.89 -6.98 6.61
N VAL A 72 -1.14 -6.04 7.53
CA VAL A 72 -1.10 -6.27 8.98
C VAL A 72 -2.51 -6.44 9.50
N GLN A 73 -2.76 -7.54 10.21
CA GLN A 73 -4.06 -7.76 10.85
C GLN A 73 -4.20 -6.85 12.07
N ARG A 74 -5.35 -6.18 12.17
CA ARG A 74 -5.73 -5.31 13.28
C ARG A 74 -6.61 -6.05 14.28
N PRO A 75 -6.73 -5.55 15.53
CA PRO A 75 -7.56 -6.19 16.57
C PRO A 75 -9.04 -6.31 16.21
N ASP A 76 -9.52 -5.48 15.28
CA ASP A 76 -10.89 -5.51 14.74
C ASP A 76 -11.09 -6.57 13.63
N GLN A 77 -10.12 -7.48 13.46
CA GLN A 77 -10.08 -8.52 12.43
C GLN A 77 -9.97 -8.00 10.99
N THR A 78 -9.79 -6.70 10.81
CA THR A 78 -9.51 -6.13 9.49
C THR A 78 -8.01 -6.08 9.21
N TYR A 79 -7.65 -5.78 7.97
CA TYR A 79 -6.25 -5.63 7.57
C TYR A 79 -5.94 -4.18 7.24
N GLN A 80 -4.69 -3.81 7.50
CA GLN A 80 -4.16 -2.52 7.16
C GLN A 80 -2.97 -2.70 6.22
N ILE A 81 -2.95 -1.95 5.13
CA ILE A 81 -1.88 -1.94 4.13
C ILE A 81 -1.44 -0.51 3.93
N SER A 82 -0.14 -0.26 3.99
CA SER A 82 0.44 1.03 3.62
C SER A 82 1.22 0.86 2.32
N SER A 83 0.94 1.70 1.33
CA SER A 83 1.75 1.82 0.12
C SER A 83 2.29 3.24 0.02
N SER A 84 3.49 3.38 -0.52
CA SER A 84 4.10 4.68 -0.79
C SER A 84 4.58 4.72 -2.23
N LEU A 85 4.44 5.88 -2.85
CA LEU A 85 4.94 6.17 -4.18
C LEU A 85 5.90 7.36 -4.07
N THR A 86 7.16 7.16 -4.40
CA THR A 86 8.15 8.24 -4.53
C THR A 86 8.31 8.60 -6.00
N ILE A 87 8.13 9.89 -6.31
CA ILE A 87 8.30 10.50 -7.63
C ILE A 87 9.23 11.72 -7.53
N GLN A 88 9.59 12.32 -8.66
CA GLN A 88 10.32 13.58 -8.64
C GLN A 88 9.37 14.74 -8.29
N THR A 89 9.88 15.74 -7.57
CA THR A 89 9.08 16.93 -7.22
C THR A 89 8.59 17.68 -8.46
N SER A 90 9.35 17.62 -9.57
CA SER A 90 8.93 18.14 -10.87
C SER A 90 7.64 17.50 -11.37
N ASP A 91 7.53 16.17 -11.25
CA ASP A 91 6.37 15.41 -11.73
C ASP A 91 5.15 15.64 -10.83
N TRP A 92 5.38 15.86 -9.53
CA TRP A 92 4.31 16.24 -8.60
C TRP A 92 3.73 17.62 -8.89
N ASN A 93 4.57 18.57 -9.31
CA ASN A 93 4.19 19.96 -9.56
C ASN A 93 3.79 20.24 -11.02
N MET A 94 3.55 19.18 -11.81
CA MET A 94 3.11 19.26 -13.21
C MET A 94 1.59 19.38 -13.39
N ASP A 95 0.82 19.36 -12.28
CA ASP A 95 -0.62 19.64 -12.24
C ASP A 95 -0.94 21.04 -11.66
#